data_AF-A0A519UXN3-F1
#
_entry.id   AF-A0A519UXN3-F1
#
_cell.length_a   1.000
_cell.length_b   1.000
_cell.length_c   1.000
_cell.angle_alpha   90.00
_cell.angle_beta   90.00
_cell.angle_gamma   90.00
#
_symmetry.space_group_name_H-M   'P 1'
#
loop_
_entity.id
_entity.type
_entity.pdbx_description
1 polymer ?
#
loop_
_entity_poly.entity_id
_entity_poly.type
_entity_poly.pdbx_seq_one_letter_code
_entity_poly.pdbx_strand_id
1 'polypeptide(L)'
;METKTASNRMYAIITLFDMHSKFFHQALEGISDEDATERLNTKANHIKWLAGSLIQERYELVKIFGQDLKSDADELFKDHKGIQDDAIYPT
;
A
#
# COMPACT_ATOMS: atom_id res chain seq x y z
N MET A 1 5.12 10.33 21.14
CA MET A 1 4.19 9.83 22.18
C MET A 1 4.61 8.40 22.47
N GLU A 2 4.69 7.97 23.73
CA GLU A 2 5.04 6.56 24.02
C GLU A 2 3.86 5.64 23.66
N THR A 3 4.11 4.62 22.83
CA THR A 3 3.11 3.62 22.43
C THR A 3 2.82 2.67 23.61
N LYS A 4 1.67 2.85 24.26
CA LYS A 4 1.18 1.94 25.31
C LYS A 4 0.44 0.77 24.68
N THR A 5 0.81 -0.45 25.05
CA THR A 5 0.19 -1.67 24.50
C THR A 5 -0.15 -2.68 25.58
N ALA A 6 -1.08 -3.59 25.29
CA ALA A 6 -1.50 -4.62 26.24
C ALA A 6 -0.46 -5.74 26.46
N SER A 7 0.53 -5.88 25.57
CA SER A 7 1.58 -6.91 25.70
C SER A 7 2.82 -6.58 24.85
N ASN A 8 3.97 -7.17 25.20
CA ASN A 8 5.21 -7.04 24.42
C ASN A 8 5.05 -7.50 22.96
N ARG A 9 4.20 -8.51 22.71
CA ARG A 9 3.89 -8.96 21.35
C ARG A 9 3.18 -7.87 20.55
N MET A 10 2.21 -7.19 21.17
CA MET A 10 1.48 -6.09 20.53
C MET A 10 2.41 -4.90 20.27
N TYR A 11 3.30 -4.60 21.22
CA TYR A 11 4.34 -3.59 21.02
C TYR A 11 5.20 -3.86 19.78
N ALA A 12 5.67 -5.10 19.62
CA ALA A 12 6.47 -5.48 18.45
C ALA A 12 5.67 -5.35 17.14
N ILE A 13 4.41 -5.78 17.11
CA ILE A 13 3.54 -5.69 15.92
C ILE A 13 3.31 -4.22 15.52
N ILE A 14 2.97 -3.35 16.48
CA ILE A 14 2.75 -1.93 16.20
C ILE A 14 4.05 -1.27 15.72
N THR A 15 5.18 -1.60 16.34
CA THR A 15 6.49 -1.11 15.89
C THR A 15 6.77 -1.48 14.43
N LEU A 16 6.51 -2.74 14.04
CA LEU A 16 6.69 -3.19 12.66
C LEU A 16 5.71 -2.51 11.70
N PHE A 17 4.47 -2.27 12.12
CA PHE A 17 3.49 -1.54 11.32
C PHE A 17 3.91 -0.07 11.06
N ASP A 18 4.42 0.61 12.10
CA ASP A 18 4.95 1.97 11.99
C ASP A 18 6.17 2.01 11.07
N MET A 19 7.09 1.06 11.24
CA MET A 19 8.26 0.90 10.37
C MET A 19 7.86 0.67 8.91
N HIS A 20 6.85 -0.16 8.65
CA HIS A 20 6.37 -0.42 7.29
C HIS A 20 5.89 0.86 6.60
N SER A 21 5.24 1.78 7.34
CA SER A 21 4.83 3.09 6.80
C SER A 21 6.03 3.96 6.42
N LYS A 22 7.07 3.97 7.25
CA LYS A 22 8.31 4.67 6.92
C LYS A 22 9.01 4.05 5.70
N PHE A 23 9.17 2.73 5.69
CA PHE A 23 9.87 2.01 4.62
C PHE A 23 9.13 2.09 3.28
N PHE A 24 7.80 2.14 3.30
CA PHE A 24 7.00 2.34 2.10
C PHE A 24 7.41 3.64 1.38
N HIS A 25 7.48 4.77 2.10
CA HIS A 25 7.90 6.04 1.49
C HIS A 25 9.36 5.99 1.02
N GLN A 26 10.26 5.41 1.81
CA GLN A 26 11.67 5.30 1.45
C GLN A 26 11.90 4.41 0.21
N ALA A 27 11.08 3.37 0.02
CA ALA A 27 11.18 2.48 -1.13
C ALA A 27 10.74 3.14 -2.45
N LEU A 28 9.94 4.21 -2.38
CA LEU A 28 9.45 4.96 -3.54
C LEU A 28 10.29 6.23 -3.82
N GLU A 29 11.14 6.62 -2.88
CA GLU A 29 11.95 7.83 -2.99
C GLU A 29 12.91 7.77 -4.18
N GLY A 30 12.87 8.80 -5.04
CA GLY A 30 13.74 8.93 -6.21
C GLY A 30 13.27 8.18 -7.46
N ILE A 31 12.14 7.47 -7.39
CA ILE A 31 11.53 6.84 -8.57
C ILE A 31 10.73 7.90 -9.33
N SER A 32 11.01 8.08 -10.62
CA SER A 32 10.26 9.02 -11.45
C SER A 32 8.88 8.46 -11.78
N ASP A 33 7.94 9.35 -12.13
CA ASP A 33 6.59 8.96 -12.54
C ASP A 33 6.57 8.06 -13.78
N GLU A 34 7.51 8.28 -14.70
CA GLU A 34 7.74 7.49 -15.92
C GLU A 34 8.23 6.09 -15.53
N ASP A 35 9.31 6.01 -14.75
CA ASP A 35 9.86 4.73 -14.28
C ASP A 35 8.83 3.93 -13.45
N ALA A 36 7.96 4.61 -12.71
CA ALA A 36 6.94 3.98 -11.88
C ALA A 36 5.81 3.32 -12.70
N THR A 37 5.67 3.68 -13.99
CA THR A 37 4.74 3.04 -14.95
C THR A 37 5.41 1.93 -15.78
N GLU A 38 6.73 1.87 -15.80
CA GLU A 38 7.47 0.87 -16.55
C GLU A 38 7.35 -0.53 -15.94
N ARG A 39 7.32 -1.53 -16.83
CA ARG A 39 7.23 -2.97 -16.47
C ARG A 39 8.51 -3.74 -16.80
N LEU A 40 9.57 -3.02 -17.21
CA LEU A 40 10.87 -3.57 -17.59
C LEU A 40 10.79 -4.69 -18.65
N ASN A 41 9.84 -4.58 -19.59
CA ASN A 41 9.53 -5.61 -20.60
C ASN A 41 9.13 -6.98 -20.00
N THR A 42 8.53 -6.98 -18.80
CA THR A 42 8.07 -8.20 -18.13
C THR A 42 6.55 -8.21 -17.97
N LYS A 43 6.02 -9.31 -17.42
CA LYS A 43 4.61 -9.42 -17.00
C LYS A 43 4.35 -8.90 -15.59
N ALA A 44 5.37 -8.38 -14.88
CA ALA A 44 5.19 -7.85 -13.53
C ALA A 44 4.26 -6.63 -13.53
N ASN A 45 3.64 -6.33 -12.39
CA ASN A 45 2.91 -5.08 -12.22
C ASN A 45 3.91 -3.92 -12.10
N HIS A 46 3.57 -2.75 -12.65
CA HIS A 46 4.39 -1.55 -12.48
C HIS A 46 4.30 -1.03 -11.03
N ILE A 47 5.23 -0.17 -10.64
CA ILE A 47 5.39 0.30 -9.26
C ILE A 47 4.14 1.03 -8.78
N LYS A 48 3.47 1.85 -9.63
CA LYS A 48 2.22 2.51 -9.22
C LYS A 48 1.11 1.54 -8.80
N TRP A 49 0.99 0.40 -9.48
CA TRP A 49 0.01 -0.63 -9.12
C TRP A 49 0.40 -1.29 -7.79
N LEU A 50 1.68 -1.64 -7.63
CA LEU A 50 2.20 -2.28 -6.41
C LEU A 50 2.04 -1.38 -5.18
N ALA A 51 2.35 -0.10 -5.33
CA ALA A 51 2.22 0.90 -4.27
C ALA A 51 0.75 1.11 -3.89
N GLY A 52 -0.13 1.28 -4.88
CA GLY A 52 -1.56 1.46 -4.64
C GLY A 52 -2.24 0.21 -4.07
N SER A 53 -1.86 -1.00 -4.51
CA SER A 53 -2.41 -2.25 -3.96
C SER A 53 -2.03 -2.42 -2.49
N LEU A 54 -0.78 -2.11 -2.12
CA LEU A 54 -0.34 -2.14 -0.71
C LEU A 54 -1.08 -1.12 0.17
N ILE A 55 -1.46 0.03 -0.38
CA ILE A 55 -2.29 1.00 0.35
C ILE A 55 -3.71 0.44 0.50
N GLN A 56 -4.29 -0.12 -0.56
CA GLN A 56 -5.63 -0.72 -0.51
C GLN A 56 -5.73 -1.82 0.55
N GLU A 57 -4.72 -2.70 0.67
CA GLU A 57 -4.66 -3.73 1.70
C GLU A 57 -4.73 -3.16 3.13
N ARG A 58 -4.25 -1.93 3.36
CA ARG A 58 -4.40 -1.25 4.66
C ARG A 58 -5.86 -0.86 4.93
N TYR A 59 -6.60 -0.40 3.92
CA TYR A 59 -8.03 -0.11 4.06
C TYR A 59 -8.83 -1.39 4.33
N GLU A 60 -8.48 -2.49 3.66
CA GLU A 60 -9.07 -3.80 3.91
C GLU A 60 -8.79 -4.31 5.33
N LEU A 61 -7.57 -4.09 5.84
CA LEU A 61 -7.22 -4.38 7.23
C LEU A 61 -8.04 -3.54 8.22
N VAL A 62 -8.23 -2.25 7.94
CA VAL A 62 -9.09 -1.37 8.75
C VAL A 62 -10.55 -1.87 8.76
N LYS A 63 -11.03 -2.38 7.63
CA LYS A 63 -12.34 -3.04 7.52
C LYS A 63 -12.45 -4.29 8.38
N ILE A 64 -11.41 -5.11 8.43
CA ILE A 64 -11.35 -6.27 9.35
C ILE A 64 -11.46 -5.82 10.82
N PHE A 65 -10.94 -4.64 11.16
CA PHE A 65 -11.09 -4.03 12.49
C PHE A 65 -12.44 -3.31 12.71
N GLY A 66 -13.39 -3.43 11.79
CA GLY A 66 -14.77 -2.95 11.95
C GLY A 66 -15.00 -1.51 11.49
N GLN A 67 -14.06 -0.91 10.76
CA GLN A 67 -14.22 0.43 10.17
C GLN A 67 -14.31 0.34 8.65
N ASP A 68 -15.40 0.85 8.07
CA ASP A 68 -15.60 0.85 6.62
C ASP A 68 -15.06 2.14 5.99
N LEU A 69 -13.74 2.22 5.88
CA LEU A 69 -13.05 3.29 5.15
C LEU A 69 -12.78 2.86 3.71
N LYS A 70 -12.78 3.81 2.78
CA LYS A 70 -12.42 3.58 1.38
C LYS A 70 -11.26 4.49 0.97
N SER A 71 -10.34 3.95 0.18
CA SER A 71 -9.30 4.76 -0.45
C SER A 71 -9.90 5.55 -1.62
N ASP A 72 -9.27 6.67 -1.99
CA ASP A 72 -9.68 7.45 -3.18
C ASP A 72 -9.55 6.63 -4.48
N ALA A 73 -8.73 5.57 -4.45
CA ALA A 73 -8.49 4.65 -5.56
C ALA A 73 -9.18 3.28 -5.40
N ASP A 74 -10.18 3.16 -4.51
CA ASP A 74 -10.84 1.88 -4.17
C ASP A 74 -11.30 1.11 -5.42
N GLU A 75 -11.86 1.80 -6.40
CA GLU A 75 -12.35 1.15 -7.63
C GLU A 75 -11.25 0.49 -8.47
N LEU A 76 -10.00 0.99 -8.40
CA LEU A 76 -8.86 0.42 -9.11
C LEU A 76 -8.37 -0.88 -8.45
N PHE A 77 -8.48 -1.00 -7.12
CA PHE A 77 -7.78 -2.04 -6.36
C PHE A 77 -8.69 -3.02 -5.61
N LYS A 78 -9.96 -2.67 -5.35
CA LYS A 78 -10.89 -3.51 -4.60
C LYS A 78 -10.97 -4.93 -5.17
N ASP A 79 -11.18 -5.89 -4.30
CA ASP A 79 -11.25 -7.32 -4.63
C ASP A 79 -9.97 -7.85 -5.31
N HIS A 80 -8.83 -7.19 -5.06
CA HIS A 80 -7.52 -7.51 -5.64
C HIS A 80 -7.53 -7.57 -7.17
N LYS A 81 -8.24 -6.64 -7.81
CA LYS A 81 -8.23 -6.49 -9.27
C LYS A 81 -6.79 -6.42 -9.80
N GLY A 82 -6.52 -7.20 -10.85
CA GLY A 82 -5.27 -7.13 -11.57
C GLY A 82 -5.05 -5.76 -12.23
N ILE A 83 -3.85 -5.55 -12.75
CA ILE A 83 -3.52 -4.35 -13.54
C ILE A 83 -4.47 -4.20 -14.74
N GLN A 84 -4.90 -2.96 -14.99
CA GLN A 84 -5.82 -2.59 -16.06
C GLN A 84 -5.07 -1.71 -17.07
N ASP A 85 -4.96 -2.15 -18.32
CA ASP A 85 -4.07 -1.53 -19.31
C ASP A 85 -4.41 -0.06 -19.61
N ASP A 86 -5.70 0.31 -19.57
CA ASP A 86 -6.16 1.67 -19.89
C ASP A 86 -6.38 2.57 -18.64
N ALA A 87 -6.02 2.08 -17.45
CA ALA A 87 -6.24 2.82 -16.20
C ALA A 87 -5.08 3.78 -15.88
N ILE A 88 -5.41 4.93 -15.31
CA ILE A 88 -4.43 5.87 -14.75
C ILE A 88 -4.28 5.57 -13.27
N TYR A 89 -3.09 5.13 -12.87
CA TYR A 89 -2.77 4.86 -11.48
C TYR A 89 -2.22 6.11 -10.76
N PRO A 90 -2.46 6.27 -9.44
CA PRO A 90 -2.00 7.41 -8.65
C PRO A 90 -0.47 7.59 -8.65
N THR A 91 -0.04 8.83 -8.41
CA THR A 91 1.37 9.27 -8.27
C THR A 91 1.73 9.50 -6.81
#